data_AF-A0A6M3Y1X2-F1
#
_entry.id   AF-A0A6M3Y1X2-F1
#
_cell.length_a   1.000
_cell.length_b   1.000
_cell.length_c   1.000
_cell.angle_alpha   90.00
_cell.angle_beta   90.00
_cell.angle_gamma   90.00
#
_symmetry.space_group_name_H-M   'P 1'
#
loop_
_entity.id
_entity.type
_entity.pdbx_description
1 polymer ?
#
loop_
_entity_poly.entity_id
_entity_poly.type
_entity_poly.pdbx_seq_one_letter_code
_entity_poly.pdbx_strand_id
1 'polypeptide(L)'
;MAVRFVDITKATGTLTGTVTFTNAGTAVTGVGTAFLTELAAGNYIKVSTGTEWYRVASITDNLTLTLSWAFAQATVTDAANSTPKNAENGTTVATAFCHLRQATTDEARAAGDIIYCRRGQTHLYQSVDIITDESGTANNYITLMSDDGTGWSAETGLANTKIGFGDAAYQFYWYGRFFWKFKDLDFINSADTSGAIWIYASSGELFESCSFYNNGNRGLKLYWAYGILLKNCSFYNNTSYNATVELSEAKFVDCTFNGTASYGLFLGSSPMVRVENSTFGVTTAHSSGDIYLSRSGRFQGRNVILASPTEVFNITSSDNINAYVKIEDDEQTKLANRAWFYSGTIERVTTPVRAGGASSSARMSPYSTCGTERPLKLCSHLEELSRWLPAGSYTCKMYIYGENWVTFPTANELYLEVLYYDGATAKRASVKSTQVLTANYTWTELSVAFTLNSGSPCYANIFLKKYETDSTHRINVDILPVWSI
;
A
#
# COMPACT_ATOMS: atom_id res chain seq x y z
N MET A 1 25.58 -16.11 -4.09
CA MET A 1 24.96 -14.97 -4.79
C MET A 1 25.31 -15.08 -6.25
N ALA A 2 24.39 -15.59 -7.04
CA ALA A 2 24.46 -15.60 -8.48
C ALA A 2 23.94 -14.28 -9.04
N VAL A 3 24.48 -13.88 -10.19
CA VAL A 3 23.97 -12.76 -10.98
C VAL A 3 23.35 -13.33 -12.26
N ARG A 4 22.20 -12.77 -12.66
CA ARG A 4 21.51 -13.09 -13.91
C ARG A 4 21.18 -11.83 -14.69
N PHE A 5 21.24 -11.91 -16.01
CA PHE A 5 20.93 -10.82 -16.93
C PHE A 5 19.75 -11.20 -17.81
N VAL A 6 18.80 -10.27 -17.99
CA VAL A 6 17.62 -10.42 -18.83
C VAL A 6 17.60 -9.31 -19.89
N ASP A 7 17.49 -9.70 -21.15
CA ASP A 7 17.38 -8.83 -22.33
C ASP A 7 16.35 -9.42 -23.30
N ILE A 8 15.18 -8.79 -23.40
CA ILE A 8 14.05 -9.26 -24.23
C ILE A 8 14.40 -9.28 -25.73
N THR A 9 15.49 -8.65 -26.15
CA THR A 9 15.97 -8.65 -27.55
C THR A 9 16.97 -9.76 -27.84
N LYS A 10 17.38 -10.53 -26.83
CA LYS A 10 18.46 -11.51 -26.97
C LYS A 10 18.02 -12.76 -27.72
N ALA A 11 18.34 -12.82 -29.00
CA ALA A 11 18.30 -14.05 -29.81
C ALA A 11 19.70 -14.67 -29.95
N THR A 12 19.77 -15.99 -30.04
CA THR A 12 21.00 -16.75 -30.33
C THR A 12 21.08 -17.24 -31.77
N GLY A 13 19.97 -17.15 -32.50
CA GLY A 13 19.84 -17.50 -33.91
C GLY A 13 18.39 -17.50 -34.33
N THR A 14 18.13 -18.04 -35.53
CA THR A 14 16.77 -18.30 -36.04
C THR A 14 16.57 -19.78 -36.31
N LEU A 15 15.33 -20.24 -36.31
CA LEU A 15 14.94 -21.60 -36.70
C LEU A 15 14.93 -21.74 -38.21
N THR A 16 15.31 -22.91 -38.74
CA THR A 16 15.17 -23.19 -40.17
C THR A 16 13.71 -23.34 -40.58
N GLY A 17 13.39 -23.08 -41.85
CA GLY A 17 12.03 -23.26 -42.39
C GLY A 17 11.03 -22.19 -41.94
N THR A 18 9.76 -22.36 -42.30
CA THR A 18 8.66 -21.47 -41.89
C THR A 18 7.98 -22.03 -40.65
N VAL A 19 7.71 -21.18 -39.67
CA VAL A 19 7.07 -21.57 -38.40
C VAL A 19 5.72 -20.86 -38.27
N THR A 20 4.67 -21.59 -37.94
CA THR A 20 3.31 -21.07 -37.77
C THR A 20 2.88 -21.17 -36.32
N PHE A 21 2.51 -20.04 -35.75
CA PHE A 21 1.93 -19.88 -34.43
C PHE A 21 0.43 -19.64 -34.57
N THR A 22 -0.38 -20.48 -33.93
CA THR A 22 -1.85 -20.37 -34.00
C THR A 22 -2.37 -19.59 -32.80
N ASN A 23 -3.17 -18.55 -33.04
CA ASN A 23 -3.82 -17.76 -31.98
C ASN A 23 -4.56 -18.67 -30.99
N ALA A 24 -4.38 -18.41 -29.69
CA ALA A 24 -4.97 -19.12 -28.57
C ALA A 24 -4.59 -20.62 -28.50
N GLY A 25 -3.66 -21.07 -29.33
CA GLY A 25 -3.13 -22.42 -29.33
C GLY A 25 -1.74 -22.50 -28.71
N THR A 26 -1.39 -23.68 -28.19
CA THR A 26 -0.02 -24.02 -27.80
C THR A 26 0.73 -24.78 -28.90
N ALA A 27 0.02 -25.32 -29.89
CA ALA A 27 0.64 -26.04 -30.99
C ALA A 27 1.31 -25.07 -31.97
N VAL A 28 2.55 -25.39 -32.35
CA VAL A 28 3.33 -24.69 -33.37
C VAL A 28 3.68 -25.68 -34.44
N THR A 29 3.40 -25.32 -35.69
CA THR A 29 3.68 -26.16 -36.86
C THR A 29 4.75 -25.54 -37.75
N GLY A 30 5.50 -26.39 -38.44
CA GLY A 30 6.62 -26.02 -39.27
C GLY A 30 6.52 -26.59 -40.68
N VAL A 31 7.15 -25.91 -41.64
CA VAL A 31 7.42 -26.45 -42.98
C VAL A 31 8.90 -26.24 -43.27
N GLY A 32 9.61 -27.34 -43.55
CA GLY A 32 11.07 -27.31 -43.75
C GLY A 32 11.86 -26.98 -42.49
N THR A 33 11.26 -27.14 -41.31
CA THR A 33 11.90 -26.95 -40.00
C THR A 33 12.64 -28.21 -39.55
N ALA A 34 13.59 -28.05 -38.61
CA ALA A 34 14.35 -29.16 -38.03
C ALA A 34 14.32 -29.13 -36.48
N PHE A 35 13.12 -29.01 -35.89
CA PHE A 35 12.95 -28.74 -34.46
C PHE A 35 13.71 -29.69 -33.52
N LEU A 36 13.78 -31.01 -33.81
CA LEU A 36 14.48 -31.97 -32.95
C LEU A 36 16.00 -31.73 -32.85
N THR A 37 16.59 -31.05 -33.84
CA THR A 37 18.02 -30.75 -33.86
C THR A 37 18.35 -29.31 -33.48
N GLU A 38 17.36 -28.41 -33.60
CA GLU A 38 17.56 -26.98 -33.41
C GLU A 38 17.09 -26.45 -32.06
N LEU A 39 16.27 -27.22 -31.36
CA LEU A 39 15.62 -26.87 -30.11
C LEU A 39 15.65 -28.03 -29.12
N ALA A 40 15.48 -27.69 -27.85
CA ALA A 40 15.14 -28.60 -26.78
C ALA A 40 13.91 -28.07 -26.03
N ALA A 41 13.22 -28.94 -25.29
CA ALA A 41 12.23 -28.49 -24.32
C ALA A 41 12.90 -27.57 -23.29
N GLY A 42 12.24 -26.46 -22.96
CA GLY A 42 12.79 -25.39 -22.12
C GLY A 42 13.40 -24.22 -22.91
N ASN A 43 13.75 -24.40 -24.19
CA ASN A 43 14.19 -23.29 -25.04
C ASN A 43 13.05 -22.29 -25.26
N TYR A 44 13.40 -21.08 -25.67
CA TYR A 44 12.46 -20.01 -25.99
C TYR A 44 12.50 -19.66 -27.47
N ILE A 45 11.33 -19.38 -28.03
CA ILE A 45 11.14 -18.95 -29.42
C ILE A 45 10.19 -17.75 -29.46
N LYS A 46 10.27 -16.94 -30.51
CA LYS A 46 9.42 -15.76 -30.69
C LYS A 46 9.05 -15.61 -32.17
N VAL A 47 7.89 -15.03 -32.46
CA VAL A 47 7.54 -14.61 -33.84
C VAL A 47 8.47 -13.49 -34.29
N SER A 48 8.93 -13.51 -35.55
CA SER A 48 9.90 -12.53 -36.06
C SER A 48 9.49 -11.06 -35.87
N THR A 49 8.18 -10.76 -35.97
CA THR A 49 7.58 -9.44 -35.76
C THR A 49 7.02 -9.22 -34.35
N GLY A 50 7.06 -10.25 -33.50
CA GLY A 50 6.48 -10.24 -32.17
C GLY A 50 7.41 -9.67 -31.09
N THR A 51 6.82 -9.31 -29.96
CA THR A 51 7.52 -8.75 -28.79
C THR A 51 7.72 -9.76 -27.65
N GLU A 52 6.85 -10.75 -27.52
CA GLU A 52 6.85 -11.73 -26.44
C GLU A 52 7.52 -13.06 -26.82
N TRP A 53 8.32 -13.63 -25.92
CA TRP A 53 8.94 -14.95 -26.09
C TRP A 53 8.09 -16.06 -25.46
N TYR A 54 8.08 -17.23 -26.08
CA TYR A 54 7.32 -18.39 -25.66
C TYR A 54 8.24 -19.58 -25.39
N ARG A 55 8.05 -20.24 -24.25
CA ARG A 55 8.83 -21.42 -23.86
C ARG A 55 8.32 -22.68 -24.56
N VAL A 56 9.20 -23.43 -25.20
CA VAL A 56 8.93 -24.75 -25.78
C VAL A 56 8.70 -25.75 -24.65
N ALA A 57 7.50 -26.31 -24.54
CA ALA A 57 7.17 -27.35 -23.58
C ALA A 57 7.64 -28.73 -24.02
N SER A 58 7.41 -29.08 -25.29
CA SER A 58 7.80 -30.37 -25.86
C SER A 58 7.94 -30.27 -27.38
N ILE A 59 8.68 -31.20 -27.98
CA ILE A 59 8.87 -31.33 -29.42
C ILE A 59 8.41 -32.72 -29.81
N THR A 60 7.41 -32.80 -30.69
CA THR A 60 6.84 -34.09 -31.14
C THR A 60 7.67 -34.65 -32.29
N ASP A 61 7.99 -33.81 -33.26
CA ASP A 61 8.80 -34.13 -34.43
C ASP A 61 9.45 -32.85 -34.99
N ASN A 62 10.11 -32.96 -36.15
CA ASN A 62 10.78 -31.80 -36.79
C ASN A 62 9.85 -30.69 -37.23
N LEU A 63 8.54 -30.94 -37.35
CA LEU A 63 7.53 -30.03 -37.86
C LEU A 63 6.51 -29.61 -36.80
N THR A 64 6.52 -30.22 -35.62
CA THR A 64 5.50 -29.99 -34.59
C THR A 64 6.12 -29.87 -33.20
N LEU A 65 5.85 -28.77 -32.52
CA LEU A 65 6.18 -28.57 -31.10
C LEU A 65 4.99 -27.97 -30.33
N THR A 66 5.07 -27.99 -29.01
CA THR A 66 4.08 -27.41 -28.10
C THR A 66 4.71 -26.34 -27.22
N LEU A 67 4.05 -25.20 -27.04
CA LEU A 67 4.42 -24.12 -26.13
C LEU A 67 3.90 -24.39 -24.71
N SER A 68 4.56 -23.81 -23.71
CA SER A 68 4.17 -23.94 -22.28
C SER A 68 2.91 -23.14 -21.93
N TRP A 69 2.55 -22.17 -22.77
CA TRP A 69 1.32 -21.38 -22.66
C TRP A 69 0.84 -20.98 -24.05
N ALA A 70 -0.44 -20.64 -24.16
CA ALA A 70 -1.08 -20.33 -25.44
C ALA A 70 -0.50 -19.05 -26.07
N PHE A 71 -0.38 -19.05 -27.39
CA PHE A 71 0.05 -17.88 -28.14
C PHE A 71 -1.04 -16.79 -28.13
N ALA A 72 -0.71 -15.59 -27.63
CA ALA A 72 -1.71 -14.54 -27.38
C ALA A 72 -1.94 -13.59 -28.56
N GLN A 73 -1.11 -13.64 -29.61
CA GLN A 73 -1.22 -12.73 -30.75
C GLN A 73 -2.04 -13.37 -31.89
N ALA A 74 -2.35 -12.57 -32.92
CA ALA A 74 -3.01 -13.07 -34.12
C ALA A 74 -2.17 -14.20 -34.76
N THR A 75 -2.82 -15.20 -35.38
CA THR A 75 -2.11 -16.31 -36.05
C THR A 75 -1.10 -15.74 -37.05
N VAL A 76 0.16 -16.17 -36.93
CA VAL A 76 1.26 -15.73 -37.80
C VAL A 76 2.01 -16.95 -38.34
N THR A 77 2.34 -16.91 -39.62
CA THR A 77 3.36 -17.76 -40.22
C THR A 77 4.57 -16.90 -40.53
N ASP A 78 5.67 -17.16 -39.83
CA ASP A 78 6.95 -16.50 -40.07
C ASP A 78 7.52 -16.91 -41.43
N ALA A 79 8.24 -15.97 -42.05
CA ALA A 79 9.04 -16.26 -43.23
C ALA A 79 10.13 -17.30 -42.90
N ALA A 80 10.61 -18.00 -43.93
CA ALA A 80 11.63 -19.02 -43.74
C ALA A 80 12.88 -18.44 -43.06
N ASN A 81 13.40 -19.15 -42.05
CA ASN A 81 14.64 -18.78 -41.36
C ASN A 81 14.57 -17.47 -40.54
N SER A 82 13.37 -17.04 -40.11
CA SER A 82 13.17 -15.76 -39.43
C SER A 82 12.79 -15.84 -37.96
N THR A 83 12.24 -16.97 -37.49
CA THR A 83 11.76 -17.15 -36.10
C THR A 83 12.93 -17.19 -35.12
N PRO A 84 13.11 -16.17 -34.27
CA PRO A 84 14.23 -16.14 -33.33
C PRO A 84 14.12 -17.23 -32.25
N LYS A 85 15.27 -17.72 -31.79
CA LYS A 85 15.39 -18.68 -30.68
C LYS A 85 16.40 -18.21 -29.63
N ASN A 86 16.25 -18.71 -28.40
CA ASN A 86 17.18 -18.51 -27.29
C ASN A 86 17.20 -19.75 -26.39
N ALA A 87 18.39 -20.10 -25.90
CA ALA A 87 18.62 -21.18 -24.94
C ALA A 87 19.72 -20.81 -23.93
N GLU A 88 19.90 -19.51 -23.69
CA GLU A 88 20.99 -18.98 -22.87
C GLU A 88 20.69 -19.08 -21.37
N ASN A 89 21.74 -18.99 -20.55
CA ASN A 89 21.68 -19.25 -19.11
C ASN A 89 21.68 -18.00 -18.21
N GLY A 90 21.66 -16.81 -18.80
CA GLY A 90 21.62 -15.53 -18.10
C GLY A 90 22.89 -15.15 -17.33
N THR A 91 23.95 -15.95 -17.34
CA THR A 91 25.12 -15.74 -16.46
C THR A 91 26.00 -14.55 -16.86
N THR A 92 25.90 -14.10 -18.11
CA THR A 92 26.59 -12.93 -18.64
C THR A 92 25.64 -12.14 -19.53
N VAL A 93 25.98 -10.89 -19.83
CA VAL A 93 25.23 -10.09 -20.82
C VAL A 93 25.22 -10.75 -22.20
N ALA A 94 26.31 -11.38 -22.61
CA ALA A 94 26.41 -12.09 -23.89
C ALA A 94 25.52 -13.34 -23.96
N THR A 95 25.17 -13.91 -22.80
CA THR A 95 24.31 -15.08 -22.63
C THR A 95 23.06 -14.72 -21.82
N ALA A 96 22.53 -13.50 -21.97
CA ALA A 96 21.36 -13.04 -21.24
C ALA A 96 20.12 -13.91 -21.53
N PHE A 97 19.27 -14.07 -20.51
CA PHE A 97 17.95 -14.63 -20.70
C PHE A 97 17.10 -13.71 -21.58
N CYS A 98 16.20 -14.30 -22.37
CA CYS A 98 15.29 -13.55 -23.21
C CYS A 98 13.91 -13.35 -22.58
N HIS A 99 13.60 -14.04 -21.48
CA HIS A 99 12.30 -13.96 -20.82
C HIS A 99 12.46 -13.96 -19.30
N LEU A 100 11.64 -13.18 -18.59
CA LEU A 100 11.81 -12.98 -17.15
C LEU A 100 11.52 -14.25 -16.33
N ARG A 101 10.57 -15.09 -16.75
CA ARG A 101 10.37 -16.43 -16.15
C ARG A 101 11.63 -17.30 -16.14
N GLN A 102 12.58 -17.12 -17.05
CA GLN A 102 13.86 -17.84 -16.95
C GLN A 102 14.60 -17.46 -15.67
N ALA A 103 14.57 -16.18 -15.30
CA ALA A 103 15.23 -15.68 -14.09
C ALA A 103 14.34 -15.76 -12.84
N THR A 104 13.04 -15.95 -12.98
CA THR A 104 12.09 -15.93 -11.86
C THR A 104 11.32 -17.24 -11.65
N THR A 105 11.52 -18.28 -12.46
CA THR A 105 10.84 -19.57 -12.25
C THR A 105 11.56 -20.77 -12.85
N ASP A 106 12.05 -20.66 -14.08
CA ASP A 106 12.56 -21.85 -14.78
C ASP A 106 13.93 -22.28 -14.26
N GLU A 107 14.67 -21.35 -13.66
CA GLU A 107 15.97 -21.58 -13.04
C GLU A 107 15.91 -21.34 -11.53
N ALA A 108 16.65 -22.18 -10.81
CA ALA A 108 16.72 -22.11 -9.36
C ALA A 108 17.46 -20.84 -8.90
N ARG A 109 16.91 -20.17 -7.88
CA ARG A 109 17.59 -19.07 -7.16
C ARG A 109 17.85 -19.43 -5.71
N ALA A 110 18.81 -18.72 -5.13
CA ALA A 110 19.09 -18.71 -3.72
C ALA A 110 18.96 -17.29 -3.14
N ALA A 111 18.78 -17.20 -1.83
CA ALA A 111 18.78 -15.94 -1.11
C ALA A 111 20.05 -15.11 -1.42
N GLY A 112 19.84 -13.84 -1.75
CA GLY A 112 20.90 -12.91 -2.15
C GLY A 112 21.10 -12.78 -3.66
N ASP A 113 20.59 -13.69 -4.48
CA ASP A 113 20.76 -13.61 -5.93
C ASP A 113 20.19 -12.31 -6.54
N ILE A 114 20.82 -11.83 -7.62
CA ILE A 114 20.49 -10.57 -8.29
C ILE A 114 20.16 -10.83 -9.76
N ILE A 115 19.06 -10.26 -10.21
CA ILE A 115 18.57 -10.33 -11.58
C ILE A 115 18.52 -8.90 -12.14
N TYR A 116 19.36 -8.62 -13.14
CA TYR A 116 19.41 -7.36 -13.85
C TYR A 116 18.60 -7.44 -15.14
N CYS A 117 17.61 -6.56 -15.26
CA CYS A 117 16.88 -6.32 -16.50
C CYS A 117 17.53 -5.16 -17.27
N ARG A 118 17.76 -5.35 -18.56
CA ARG A 118 18.33 -4.30 -19.41
C ARG A 118 17.46 -3.05 -19.42
N ARG A 119 18.08 -1.87 -19.27
CA ARG A 119 17.39 -0.58 -19.23
C ARG A 119 16.87 -0.17 -20.61
N GLY A 120 15.94 0.78 -20.63
CA GLY A 120 15.37 1.35 -21.85
C GLY A 120 14.47 0.40 -22.67
N GLN A 121 14.20 -0.80 -22.16
CA GLN A 121 13.36 -1.81 -22.81
C GLN A 121 11.99 -1.94 -22.15
N THR A 122 11.01 -2.33 -22.96
CA THR A 122 9.70 -2.81 -22.50
C THR A 122 9.64 -4.32 -22.65
N HIS A 123 9.58 -5.01 -21.52
CA HIS A 123 9.40 -6.45 -21.42
C HIS A 123 7.90 -6.73 -21.38
N LEU A 124 7.36 -7.26 -22.48
CA LEU A 124 5.92 -7.44 -22.65
C LEU A 124 5.52 -8.91 -22.47
N TYR A 125 4.52 -9.14 -21.59
CA TYR A 125 4.01 -10.46 -21.22
C TYR A 125 2.49 -10.49 -21.35
N GLN A 126 1.98 -10.88 -22.53
CA GLN A 126 0.55 -10.81 -22.87
C GLN A 126 -0.15 -12.16 -22.83
N SER A 127 0.58 -13.22 -22.47
CA SER A 127 0.07 -14.60 -22.51
C SER A 127 0.23 -15.36 -21.20
N VAL A 128 0.93 -14.77 -20.22
CA VAL A 128 1.32 -15.48 -19.02
C VAL A 128 1.66 -14.51 -17.88
N ASP A 129 1.27 -14.87 -16.66
CA ASP A 129 1.75 -14.19 -15.45
C ASP A 129 3.26 -14.34 -15.31
N ILE A 130 3.95 -13.41 -14.67
CA ILE A 130 5.28 -13.67 -14.13
C ILE A 130 5.13 -14.15 -12.69
N ILE A 131 5.76 -15.27 -12.34
CA ILE A 131 5.67 -15.86 -11.00
C ILE A 131 7.06 -16.00 -10.38
N THR A 132 7.07 -16.30 -9.08
CA THR A 132 8.26 -16.67 -8.30
C THR A 132 8.03 -17.95 -7.50
N ASP A 133 9.09 -18.72 -7.31
CA ASP A 133 9.04 -20.05 -6.72
C ASP A 133 10.01 -20.25 -5.55
N GLU A 134 11.00 -19.38 -5.34
CA GLU A 134 11.84 -19.36 -4.13
C GLU A 134 11.72 -18.07 -3.32
N SER A 135 12.35 -18.08 -2.16
CA SER A 135 12.36 -16.97 -1.20
C SER A 135 13.78 -16.54 -0.86
N GLY A 136 13.94 -15.25 -0.61
CA GLY A 136 15.14 -14.74 0.03
C GLY A 136 15.15 -14.98 1.54
N THR A 137 15.91 -14.15 2.24
CA THR A 137 15.86 -14.03 3.70
C THR A 137 15.88 -12.56 4.08
N ALA A 138 15.51 -12.22 5.32
CA ALA A 138 15.53 -10.85 5.82
C ALA A 138 16.88 -10.11 5.64
N ASN A 139 17.99 -10.86 5.56
CA ASN A 139 19.34 -10.31 5.35
C ASN A 139 19.83 -10.42 3.90
N ASN A 140 19.22 -11.30 3.10
CA ASN A 140 19.66 -11.60 1.73
C ASN A 140 18.43 -11.76 0.83
N TYR A 141 17.95 -10.65 0.31
CA TYR A 141 16.82 -10.61 -0.62
C TYR A 141 17.21 -11.26 -1.95
N ILE A 142 16.27 -11.93 -2.62
CA ILE A 142 16.40 -12.13 -4.07
C ILE A 142 15.99 -10.81 -4.73
N THR A 143 16.87 -10.23 -5.53
CA THR A 143 16.67 -8.88 -6.08
C THR A 143 16.40 -8.95 -7.57
N LEU A 144 15.30 -8.35 -8.01
CA LEU A 144 15.01 -8.06 -9.40
C LEU A 144 15.07 -6.54 -9.61
N MET A 145 15.89 -6.08 -10.54
CA MET A 145 16.07 -4.64 -10.76
C MET A 145 16.44 -4.32 -12.19
N SER A 146 16.22 -3.06 -12.59
CA SER A 146 16.90 -2.56 -13.78
C SER A 146 18.40 -2.54 -13.58
N ASP A 147 19.14 -2.81 -14.65
CA ASP A 147 20.61 -2.79 -14.65
C ASP A 147 21.14 -1.45 -14.15
N ASP A 148 22.09 -1.48 -13.22
CA ASP A 148 22.72 -0.29 -12.65
C ASP A 148 24.06 0.06 -13.31
N GLY A 149 24.35 -0.57 -14.45
CA GLY A 149 25.62 -0.48 -15.17
C GLY A 149 26.53 -1.69 -14.94
N THR A 150 26.15 -2.60 -14.05
CA THR A 150 26.88 -3.86 -13.83
C THR A 150 26.93 -4.71 -15.10
N GLY A 151 25.82 -4.84 -15.82
CA GLY A 151 25.75 -5.54 -17.10
C GLY A 151 26.05 -4.61 -18.27
N TRP A 152 25.21 -3.58 -18.44
CA TRP A 152 25.25 -2.68 -19.59
C TRP A 152 25.72 -1.29 -19.14
N SER A 153 27.01 -1.16 -18.86
CA SER A 153 27.63 0.08 -18.32
C SER A 153 27.39 1.35 -19.16
N ALA A 154 27.17 1.22 -20.47
CA ALA A 154 26.85 2.35 -21.35
C ALA A 154 25.38 2.80 -21.28
N GLU A 155 24.51 2.10 -20.53
CA GLU A 155 23.06 2.27 -20.54
C GLU A 155 22.49 2.78 -19.21
N THR A 156 23.33 3.15 -18.23
CA THR A 156 22.90 3.59 -16.89
C THR A 156 22.00 4.83 -16.87
N GLY A 157 22.09 5.68 -17.90
CA GLY A 157 21.25 6.87 -18.06
C GLY A 157 19.91 6.62 -18.77
N LEU A 158 19.66 5.39 -19.25
CA LEU A 158 18.38 5.06 -19.88
C LEU A 158 17.27 4.92 -18.83
N ALA A 159 16.03 5.08 -19.31
CA ALA A 159 14.84 4.86 -18.50
C ALA A 159 14.84 3.45 -17.87
N ASN A 160 14.13 3.33 -16.75
CA ASN A 160 13.91 2.04 -16.09
C ASN A 160 13.31 1.02 -17.07
N THR A 161 13.58 -0.25 -16.81
CA THR A 161 12.96 -1.35 -17.54
C THR A 161 11.48 -1.37 -17.20
N LYS A 162 10.65 -1.43 -18.24
CA LYS A 162 9.20 -1.56 -18.12
C LYS A 162 8.82 -3.03 -18.18
N ILE A 163 8.17 -3.54 -17.15
CA ILE A 163 7.50 -4.84 -17.12
C ILE A 163 6.03 -4.57 -17.41
N GLY A 164 5.58 -4.97 -18.60
CA GLY A 164 4.24 -4.66 -19.10
C GLY A 164 3.45 -5.91 -19.48
N PHE A 165 2.12 -5.81 -19.39
CA PHE A 165 1.22 -6.92 -19.72
C PHE A 165 0.32 -6.63 -20.94
N GLY A 166 0.57 -5.52 -21.64
CA GLY A 166 -0.05 -5.17 -22.93
C GLY A 166 -1.57 -5.15 -22.89
N ASP A 167 -2.13 -4.64 -21.80
CA ASP A 167 -3.56 -4.56 -21.50
C ASP A 167 -4.26 -5.94 -21.46
N ALA A 168 -3.49 -7.01 -21.29
CA ALA A 168 -4.02 -8.33 -21.01
C ALA A 168 -4.21 -8.53 -19.50
N ALA A 169 -5.08 -9.49 -19.14
CA ALA A 169 -5.37 -9.86 -17.76
C ALA A 169 -4.29 -10.79 -17.19
N TYR A 170 -3.04 -10.31 -17.21
CA TYR A 170 -1.88 -10.95 -16.62
C TYR A 170 -1.16 -9.97 -15.70
N GLN A 171 -0.35 -10.52 -14.81
CA GLN A 171 0.33 -9.77 -13.77
C GLN A 171 1.63 -10.43 -13.33
N PHE A 172 2.35 -9.74 -12.47
CA PHE A 172 3.38 -10.36 -11.65
C PHE A 172 2.72 -10.90 -10.37
N TYR A 173 2.58 -12.21 -10.30
CA TYR A 173 1.85 -12.91 -9.25
C TYR A 173 2.81 -13.59 -8.26
N TRP A 174 2.69 -13.21 -6.99
CA TRP A 174 3.42 -13.78 -5.87
C TRP A 174 2.49 -14.60 -4.99
N TYR A 175 2.85 -15.86 -4.76
CA TYR A 175 2.12 -16.71 -3.81
C TYR A 175 3.06 -17.46 -2.88
N GLY A 176 2.97 -17.15 -1.59
CA GLY A 176 3.71 -17.88 -0.56
C GLY A 176 5.23 -17.77 -0.71
N ARG A 177 5.75 -16.61 -1.09
CA ARG A 177 7.18 -16.34 -1.15
C ARG A 177 7.53 -15.16 -0.25
N PHE A 178 8.82 -15.02 0.03
CA PHE A 178 9.29 -14.10 1.04
C PHE A 178 10.57 -13.38 0.60
N PHE A 179 10.75 -12.15 1.07
CA PHE A 179 12.00 -11.40 0.96
C PHE A 179 12.50 -11.22 -0.48
N TRP A 180 11.60 -10.82 -1.38
CA TRP A 180 11.97 -10.31 -2.70
C TRP A 180 12.15 -8.80 -2.68
N LYS A 181 13.14 -8.32 -3.44
CA LYS A 181 13.41 -6.90 -3.62
C LYS A 181 13.21 -6.50 -5.08
N PHE A 182 12.47 -5.43 -5.31
CA PHE A 182 12.30 -4.79 -6.61
C PHE A 182 12.93 -3.42 -6.57
N LYS A 183 13.72 -3.08 -7.58
CA LYS A 183 14.39 -1.79 -7.61
C LYS A 183 14.45 -1.19 -9.01
N ASP A 184 14.12 0.09 -9.12
CA ASP A 184 14.22 0.87 -10.36
C ASP A 184 13.45 0.25 -11.53
N LEU A 185 12.23 -0.25 -11.28
CA LEU A 185 11.38 -0.91 -12.29
C LEU A 185 10.05 -0.17 -12.48
N ASP A 186 9.54 -0.22 -13.71
CA ASP A 186 8.22 0.31 -14.06
C ASP A 186 7.25 -0.84 -14.36
N PHE A 187 6.07 -0.86 -13.72
CA PHE A 187 5.03 -1.88 -13.88
C PHE A 187 3.80 -1.30 -14.55
N ILE A 188 3.46 -1.79 -15.74
CA ILE A 188 2.51 -1.10 -16.64
C ILE A 188 1.49 -2.00 -17.33
N ASN A 189 0.39 -1.40 -17.77
CA ASN A 189 -0.53 -1.96 -18.76
C ASN A 189 -1.03 -3.37 -18.41
N SER A 190 -1.36 -3.64 -17.15
CA SER A 190 -2.14 -4.83 -16.79
C SER A 190 -3.62 -4.51 -16.77
N ALA A 191 -4.43 -5.34 -17.42
CA ALA A 191 -5.89 -5.31 -17.30
C ALA A 191 -6.42 -6.27 -16.22
N ASP A 192 -5.54 -6.98 -15.50
CA ASP A 192 -5.98 -7.83 -14.40
C ASP A 192 -6.60 -6.94 -13.29
N THR A 193 -7.71 -7.42 -12.73
CA THR A 193 -8.38 -6.77 -11.61
C THR A 193 -7.50 -6.63 -10.36
N SER A 194 -6.49 -7.49 -10.22
CA SER A 194 -5.50 -7.45 -9.15
C SER A 194 -4.32 -6.52 -9.45
N GLY A 195 -4.21 -6.02 -10.68
CA GLY A 195 -3.22 -5.03 -11.10
C GLY A 195 -1.94 -5.62 -11.67
N ALA A 196 -0.93 -4.77 -11.90
CA ALA A 196 0.35 -5.24 -12.44
C ALA A 196 1.12 -6.14 -11.47
N ILE A 197 1.00 -5.90 -10.17
CA ILE A 197 1.59 -6.72 -9.11
C ILE A 197 0.50 -7.21 -8.16
N TRP A 198 0.45 -8.52 -7.95
CA TRP A 198 -0.37 -9.12 -6.91
C TRP A 198 0.49 -9.96 -5.96
N ILE A 199 0.60 -9.49 -4.72
CA ILE A 199 1.29 -10.19 -3.63
C ILE A 199 0.24 -10.88 -2.77
N TYR A 200 0.28 -12.21 -2.74
CA TYR A 200 -0.65 -13.06 -2.03
C TYR A 200 0.07 -13.97 -1.02
N ALA A 201 -0.38 -13.96 0.24
CA ALA A 201 0.13 -14.85 1.29
C ALA A 201 1.67 -14.82 1.45
N SER A 202 2.28 -13.64 1.33
CA SER A 202 3.73 -13.43 1.23
C SER A 202 4.20 -12.40 2.28
N SER A 203 5.51 -12.31 2.53
CA SER A 203 6.00 -11.33 3.51
C SER A 203 7.45 -10.89 3.35
N GLY A 204 7.70 -9.65 3.80
CA GLY A 204 9.02 -9.05 3.85
C GLY A 204 9.50 -8.47 2.51
N GLU A 205 8.64 -8.35 1.51
CA GLU A 205 8.99 -7.77 0.21
C GLU A 205 9.35 -6.27 0.31
N LEU A 206 10.29 -5.84 -0.53
CA LEU A 206 10.80 -4.49 -0.60
C LEU A 206 10.70 -3.95 -2.04
N PHE A 207 10.12 -2.77 -2.21
CA PHE A 207 10.12 -2.01 -3.46
C PHE A 207 10.86 -0.70 -3.24
N GLU A 208 11.84 -0.40 -4.10
CA GLU A 208 12.62 0.83 -4.05
C GLU A 208 12.63 1.52 -5.41
N SER A 209 12.19 2.77 -5.48
CA SER A 209 12.22 3.56 -6.72
C SER A 209 11.45 2.91 -7.88
N CYS A 210 10.35 2.22 -7.59
CA CYS A 210 9.51 1.59 -8.61
C CYS A 210 8.32 2.48 -8.98
N SER A 211 7.87 2.38 -10.24
CA SER A 211 6.66 3.05 -10.73
C SER A 211 5.57 2.04 -11.06
N PHE A 212 4.30 2.38 -10.78
CA PHE A 212 3.14 1.54 -11.09
C PHE A 212 2.07 2.40 -11.78
N TYR A 213 1.91 2.23 -13.08
CA TYR A 213 1.08 3.16 -13.84
C TYR A 213 0.44 2.60 -15.10
N ASN A 214 -0.60 3.29 -15.59
CA ASN A 214 -1.38 2.89 -16.77
C ASN A 214 -1.97 1.47 -16.67
N ASN A 215 -2.37 1.03 -15.47
CA ASN A 215 -3.02 -0.26 -15.29
C ASN A 215 -4.54 -0.11 -15.33
N GLY A 216 -5.20 -1.05 -15.99
CA GLY A 216 -6.66 -1.10 -16.18
C GLY A 216 -7.46 -1.18 -14.88
N ASN A 217 -6.82 -1.48 -13.75
CA ASN A 217 -7.44 -1.44 -12.43
C ASN A 217 -6.56 -0.74 -11.38
N ARG A 218 -5.42 -1.36 -11.05
CA ARG A 218 -4.52 -0.90 -9.98
C ARG A 218 -3.07 -1.21 -10.28
N GLY A 219 -2.15 -0.50 -9.64
CA GLY A 219 -0.72 -0.78 -9.75
C GLY A 219 -0.30 -1.99 -8.93
N LEU A 220 -0.76 -2.03 -7.67
CA LEU A 220 -0.36 -3.02 -6.67
C LEU A 220 -1.55 -3.52 -5.84
N LYS A 221 -1.61 -4.82 -5.62
CA LYS A 221 -2.51 -5.45 -4.65
C LYS A 221 -1.75 -6.31 -3.65
N LEU A 222 -2.03 -6.05 -2.37
CA LEU A 222 -1.55 -6.83 -1.24
C LEU A 222 -2.73 -7.56 -0.62
N TYR A 223 -2.63 -8.89 -0.50
CA TYR A 223 -3.65 -9.71 0.13
C TYR A 223 -2.99 -10.80 1.00
N TRP A 224 -3.29 -10.84 2.30
CA TRP A 224 -2.54 -11.66 3.26
C TRP A 224 -1.02 -11.46 3.18
N ALA A 225 -0.60 -10.23 2.94
CA ALA A 225 0.80 -9.86 2.81
C ALA A 225 1.28 -9.04 4.01
N TYR A 226 2.47 -9.33 4.54
CA TYR A 226 2.94 -8.69 5.79
C TYR A 226 4.36 -8.15 5.67
N GLY A 227 4.66 -7.07 6.38
CA GLY A 227 6.00 -6.48 6.38
C GLY A 227 6.43 -5.96 5.01
N ILE A 228 5.47 -5.52 4.18
CA ILE A 228 5.76 -4.99 2.85
C ILE A 228 6.25 -3.55 2.98
N LEU A 229 7.40 -3.24 2.38
CA LEU A 229 7.99 -1.91 2.42
C LEU A 229 8.14 -1.35 1.01
N LEU A 230 7.62 -0.14 0.80
CA LEU A 230 7.77 0.61 -0.43
C LEU A 230 8.46 1.93 -0.12
N LYS A 231 9.54 2.23 -0.85
CA LYS A 231 10.32 3.46 -0.70
C LYS A 231 10.48 4.15 -2.03
N ASN A 232 10.25 5.46 -2.05
CA ASN A 232 10.44 6.28 -3.25
C ASN A 232 9.64 5.76 -4.46
N CYS A 233 8.47 5.14 -4.21
CA CYS A 233 7.66 4.55 -5.27
C CYS A 233 6.61 5.54 -5.77
N SER A 234 6.26 5.44 -7.05
CA SER A 234 5.27 6.31 -7.68
C SER A 234 4.10 5.51 -8.27
N PHE A 235 2.87 5.96 -8.01
CA PHE A 235 1.66 5.37 -8.53
C PHE A 235 0.87 6.42 -9.29
N TYR A 236 0.52 6.16 -10.55
CA TYR A 236 -0.26 7.11 -11.33
C TYR A 236 -1.03 6.51 -12.51
N ASN A 237 -2.07 7.20 -12.97
CA ASN A 237 -2.87 6.81 -14.14
C ASN A 237 -3.39 5.36 -14.11
N ASN A 238 -3.68 4.82 -12.94
CA ASN A 238 -4.39 3.56 -12.78
C ASN A 238 -5.91 3.84 -12.77
N THR A 239 -6.75 2.94 -13.27
CA THR A 239 -8.17 3.28 -13.50
C THR A 239 -9.01 3.34 -12.22
N SER A 240 -8.83 2.41 -11.28
CA SER A 240 -9.67 2.31 -10.05
C SER A 240 -8.93 2.78 -8.80
N TYR A 241 -7.74 2.23 -8.56
CA TYR A 241 -6.97 2.47 -7.35
C TYR A 241 -5.51 2.57 -7.71
N ASN A 242 -4.72 3.39 -7.02
CA ASN A 242 -3.27 3.32 -7.20
C ASN A 242 -2.70 2.05 -6.53
N ALA A 243 -3.06 1.79 -5.27
CA ALA A 243 -2.76 0.52 -4.61
C ALA A 243 -3.90 0.04 -3.70
N THR A 244 -3.92 -1.28 -3.45
CA THR A 244 -4.89 -1.98 -2.60
C THR A 244 -4.14 -2.73 -1.50
N VAL A 245 -4.54 -2.52 -0.25
CA VAL A 245 -4.04 -3.27 0.91
C VAL A 245 -5.21 -3.92 1.63
N GLU A 246 -5.28 -5.24 1.61
CA GLU A 246 -6.37 -6.01 2.23
C GLU A 246 -5.82 -7.15 3.08
N LEU A 247 -6.30 -7.30 4.32
CA LEU A 247 -5.84 -8.31 5.26
C LEU A 247 -4.30 -8.37 5.33
N SER A 248 -3.66 -7.21 5.25
CA SER A 248 -2.23 -7.05 5.00
C SER A 248 -1.64 -5.90 5.82
N GLU A 249 -0.32 -5.89 5.95
CA GLU A 249 0.46 -4.79 6.52
C GLU A 249 1.45 -4.23 5.50
N ALA A 250 1.44 -2.90 5.31
CA ALA A 250 2.35 -2.22 4.41
C ALA A 250 2.85 -0.89 4.98
N LYS A 251 4.09 -0.55 4.66
CA LYS A 251 4.68 0.75 4.92
C LYS A 251 5.11 1.42 3.61
N PHE A 252 4.70 2.66 3.41
CA PHE A 252 5.08 3.51 2.28
C PHE A 252 5.91 4.68 2.79
N VAL A 253 7.06 4.94 2.18
CA VAL A 253 7.98 6.02 2.58
C VAL A 253 8.40 6.78 1.34
N ASP A 254 8.29 8.11 1.37
CA ASP A 254 8.65 8.98 0.24
C ASP A 254 7.91 8.60 -1.06
N CYS A 255 6.66 8.10 -0.94
CA CYS A 255 5.88 7.63 -2.09
C CYS A 255 4.96 8.72 -2.63
N THR A 256 4.60 8.62 -3.91
CA THR A 256 3.62 9.51 -4.55
C THR A 256 2.45 8.71 -5.12
N PHE A 257 1.22 9.18 -4.86
CA PHE A 257 -0.01 8.62 -5.38
C PHE A 257 -0.75 9.71 -6.14
N ASN A 258 -0.72 9.66 -7.46
CA ASN A 258 -1.30 10.69 -8.34
C ASN A 258 -2.25 10.05 -9.36
N GLY A 259 -2.93 10.89 -10.13
CA GLY A 259 -3.61 10.49 -11.36
C GLY A 259 -5.10 10.25 -11.18
N THR A 260 -5.78 10.00 -12.31
CA THR A 260 -7.24 9.98 -12.41
C THR A 260 -7.90 8.72 -11.83
N ALA A 261 -7.16 7.89 -11.09
CA ALA A 261 -7.72 6.79 -10.33
C ALA A 261 -8.86 7.31 -9.45
N SER A 262 -9.87 6.47 -9.20
CA SER A 262 -10.90 6.80 -8.21
C SER A 262 -10.27 7.09 -6.86
N TYR A 263 -9.29 6.29 -6.44
CA TYR A 263 -8.61 6.49 -5.17
C TYR A 263 -7.10 6.25 -5.19
N GLY A 264 -6.38 6.90 -4.28
CA GLY A 264 -4.97 6.65 -4.04
C GLY A 264 -4.75 5.28 -3.39
N LEU A 265 -5.30 5.07 -2.19
CA LEU A 265 -5.21 3.80 -1.49
C LEU A 265 -6.58 3.23 -1.16
N PHE A 266 -6.78 1.96 -1.49
CA PHE A 266 -7.87 1.16 -0.98
C PHE A 266 -7.40 0.33 0.22
N LEU A 267 -8.05 0.53 1.36
CA LEU A 267 -7.83 -0.22 2.58
C LEU A 267 -9.01 -1.18 2.81
N GLY A 268 -8.80 -2.45 2.48
CA GLY A 268 -9.81 -3.50 2.52
C GLY A 268 -10.06 -4.06 3.91
N SER A 269 -10.36 -5.35 4.01
CA SER A 269 -10.67 -6.03 5.27
C SER A 269 -9.49 -5.96 6.28
N SER A 270 -9.63 -5.11 7.31
CA SER A 270 -8.70 -4.97 8.45
C SER A 270 -7.18 -4.81 8.18
N PRO A 271 -6.71 -4.09 7.14
CA PRO A 271 -5.30 -3.82 6.93
C PRO A 271 -4.72 -2.88 7.99
N MET A 272 -3.39 -2.86 8.07
CA MET A 272 -2.61 -1.86 8.80
C MET A 272 -1.64 -1.20 7.82
N VAL A 273 -1.84 0.09 7.55
CA VAL A 273 -0.97 0.84 6.64
C VAL A 273 -0.28 1.98 7.37
N ARG A 274 1.02 2.08 7.17
CA ARG A 274 1.85 3.20 7.62
C ARG A 274 2.35 3.99 6.42
N VAL A 275 2.30 5.31 6.49
CA VAL A 275 2.76 6.19 5.41
C VAL A 275 3.60 7.31 5.99
N GLU A 276 4.77 7.54 5.42
CA GLU A 276 5.71 8.57 5.86
C GLU A 276 6.15 9.41 4.65
N ASN A 277 6.19 10.74 4.80
CA ASN A 277 6.73 11.67 3.79
C ASN A 277 6.13 11.50 2.38
N SER A 278 4.84 11.18 2.29
CA SER A 278 4.22 10.80 1.02
C SER A 278 3.07 11.74 0.66
N THR A 279 2.72 11.77 -0.63
CA THR A 279 1.70 12.70 -1.15
C THR A 279 0.62 11.98 -1.93
N PHE A 280 -0.62 12.44 -1.78
CA PHE A 280 -1.79 11.94 -2.52
C PHE A 280 -2.45 13.08 -3.29
N GLY A 281 -2.66 12.88 -4.59
CA GLY A 281 -3.45 13.79 -5.42
C GLY A 281 -2.81 15.16 -5.71
N VAL A 282 -1.55 15.40 -5.29
CA VAL A 282 -0.92 16.73 -5.36
C VAL A 282 -0.70 17.19 -6.82
N THR A 283 -0.15 16.33 -7.66
CA THR A 283 0.10 16.69 -9.08
C THR A 283 -1.17 16.53 -9.90
N THR A 284 -1.89 15.45 -9.66
CA THR A 284 -3.16 15.15 -10.32
C THR A 284 -4.09 14.51 -9.28
N ALA A 285 -5.18 15.19 -8.95
CA ALA A 285 -6.14 14.75 -7.95
C ALA A 285 -6.85 13.45 -8.34
N HIS A 286 -7.20 12.65 -7.34
CA HIS A 286 -8.04 11.47 -7.51
C HIS A 286 -9.48 11.88 -7.76
N SER A 287 -10.22 11.08 -8.53
CA SER A 287 -11.59 11.45 -8.94
C SER A 287 -12.64 11.26 -7.84
N SER A 288 -12.38 10.43 -6.83
CA SER A 288 -13.29 10.18 -5.72
C SER A 288 -12.71 10.51 -4.35
N GLY A 289 -11.45 10.15 -4.06
CA GLY A 289 -10.77 10.55 -2.83
C GLY A 289 -9.40 9.93 -2.63
N ASP A 290 -8.62 10.35 -1.63
CA ASP A 290 -7.25 9.84 -1.47
C ASP A 290 -7.20 8.46 -0.82
N ILE A 291 -7.96 8.28 0.26
CA ILE A 291 -8.02 7.03 1.03
C ILE A 291 -9.44 6.48 1.02
N TYR A 292 -9.62 5.26 0.52
CA TYR A 292 -10.87 4.51 0.61
C TYR A 292 -10.80 3.47 1.73
N LEU A 293 -11.77 3.48 2.63
CA LEU A 293 -11.88 2.51 3.72
C LEU A 293 -12.99 1.48 3.47
N SER A 294 -12.70 0.21 3.71
CA SER A 294 -13.67 -0.87 3.81
C SER A 294 -13.35 -1.73 5.03
N ARG A 295 -14.37 -2.32 5.68
CA ARG A 295 -14.22 -3.41 6.65
C ARG A 295 -13.09 -3.19 7.68
N SER A 296 -13.09 -2.01 8.32
CA SER A 296 -12.19 -1.63 9.43
C SER A 296 -10.72 -1.41 9.06
N GLY A 297 -10.45 -0.77 7.92
CA GLY A 297 -9.10 -0.32 7.53
C GLY A 297 -8.45 0.66 8.51
N ARG A 298 -7.13 0.51 8.72
CA ARG A 298 -6.35 1.34 9.64
C ARG A 298 -5.17 1.98 8.91
N PHE A 299 -5.08 3.30 9.01
CA PHE A 299 -4.04 4.12 8.40
C PHE A 299 -3.36 5.00 9.43
N GLN A 300 -2.03 5.03 9.41
CA GLN A 300 -1.19 5.91 10.21
C GLN A 300 -0.22 6.65 9.29
N GLY A 301 -0.36 7.97 9.20
CA GLY A 301 0.47 8.86 8.42
C GLY A 301 1.39 9.69 9.31
N ARG A 302 2.57 10.03 8.78
CA ARG A 302 3.41 11.14 9.26
C ARG A 302 3.91 11.95 8.09
N ASN A 303 3.77 13.27 8.14
CA ASN A 303 4.24 14.18 7.10
C ASN A 303 3.61 13.82 5.73
N VAL A 304 2.28 13.73 5.70
CA VAL A 304 1.48 13.29 4.54
C VAL A 304 0.60 14.43 4.05
N ILE A 305 0.43 14.55 2.73
CA ILE A 305 -0.56 15.44 2.09
C ILE A 305 -1.68 14.58 1.50
N LEU A 306 -2.94 14.95 1.77
CA LEU A 306 -4.14 14.42 1.14
C LEU A 306 -4.82 15.55 0.34
N ALA A 307 -4.47 15.70 -0.94
CA ALA A 307 -4.86 16.88 -1.72
C ALA A 307 -6.26 16.78 -2.38
N SER A 308 -6.93 15.63 -2.32
CA SER A 308 -8.25 15.49 -2.94
C SER A 308 -9.34 16.19 -2.11
N PRO A 309 -10.39 16.75 -2.73
CA PRO A 309 -11.50 17.37 -2.00
C PRO A 309 -12.17 16.44 -0.99
N THR A 310 -12.14 15.13 -1.28
CA THR A 310 -12.50 14.08 -0.33
C THR A 310 -11.24 13.32 0.07
N GLU A 311 -10.62 13.73 1.17
CA GLU A 311 -9.39 13.11 1.65
C GLU A 311 -9.61 11.64 2.06
N VAL A 312 -10.67 11.39 2.85
CA VAL A 312 -11.01 10.05 3.37
C VAL A 312 -12.44 9.68 3.00
N PHE A 313 -12.57 8.65 2.18
CA PHE A 313 -13.84 8.14 1.68
C PHE A 313 -14.36 6.96 2.53
N ASN A 314 -15.68 6.89 2.73
CA ASN A 314 -16.41 5.80 3.37
C ASN A 314 -16.12 5.53 4.86
N ILE A 315 -15.50 6.48 5.59
CA ILE A 315 -15.22 6.33 7.02
C ILE A 315 -16.48 6.11 7.88
N THR A 316 -17.64 6.64 7.48
CA THR A 316 -18.92 6.56 8.21
C THR A 316 -19.76 5.30 7.90
N SER A 317 -19.26 4.39 7.06
CA SER A 317 -19.96 3.12 6.81
C SER A 317 -19.93 2.19 8.03
N SER A 318 -21.03 1.46 8.27
CA SER A 318 -21.15 0.51 9.38
C SER A 318 -20.07 -0.58 9.40
N ASP A 319 -19.46 -0.87 8.24
CA ASP A 319 -18.35 -1.83 8.16
C ASP A 319 -17.02 -1.27 8.72
N ASN A 320 -16.98 0.04 8.98
CA ASN A 320 -15.79 0.81 9.37
C ASN A 320 -15.84 1.31 10.81
N ILE A 321 -16.66 0.71 11.69
CA ILE A 321 -16.79 1.09 13.11
C ILE A 321 -15.43 1.16 13.84
N ASN A 322 -14.48 0.29 13.48
CA ASN A 322 -13.14 0.25 14.09
C ASN A 322 -12.05 0.84 13.16
N ALA A 323 -12.43 1.42 12.02
CA ALA A 323 -11.51 2.05 11.09
C ALA A 323 -10.98 3.37 11.65
N TYR A 324 -9.78 3.74 11.22
CA TYR A 324 -9.27 5.09 11.44
C TYR A 324 -8.24 5.48 10.37
N VAL A 325 -8.15 6.79 10.14
CA VAL A 325 -7.03 7.45 9.47
C VAL A 325 -6.47 8.44 10.47
N LYS A 326 -5.18 8.39 10.76
CA LYS A 326 -4.51 9.31 11.70
C LYS A 326 -3.25 9.83 11.02
N ILE A 327 -3.07 11.14 11.01
CA ILE A 327 -1.93 11.79 10.38
C ILE A 327 -1.29 12.75 11.38
N GLU A 328 0.00 12.51 11.65
CA GLU A 328 0.90 13.48 12.27
C GLU A 328 1.51 14.35 11.19
N ASP A 329 1.70 15.64 11.44
CA ASP A 329 2.21 16.59 10.45
C ASP A 329 1.42 16.56 9.12
N ASP A 330 0.09 16.60 9.24
CA ASP A 330 -0.91 16.70 8.18
C ASP A 330 -0.62 17.89 7.26
N GLU A 331 -0.89 17.72 5.95
CA GLU A 331 -0.51 18.68 4.92
C GLU A 331 0.98 19.06 4.96
N GLN A 332 1.83 18.10 5.39
CA GLN A 332 3.26 18.29 5.65
C GLN A 332 3.59 19.52 6.52
N THR A 333 2.64 19.91 7.38
CA THR A 333 2.78 21.06 8.26
C THR A 333 3.09 20.57 9.66
N LYS A 334 4.28 20.93 10.17
CA LYS A 334 4.74 20.49 11.50
C LYS A 334 3.70 20.78 12.58
N LEU A 335 3.40 19.77 13.40
CA LEU A 335 2.38 19.74 14.45
C LEU A 335 0.93 19.88 13.95
N ALA A 336 0.64 19.94 12.66
CA ALA A 336 -0.74 19.80 12.20
C ALA A 336 -1.11 18.32 12.36
N ASN A 337 -2.04 18.01 13.25
CA ASN A 337 -2.43 16.62 13.50
C ASN A 337 -3.91 16.47 13.19
N ARG A 338 -4.27 15.42 12.46
CA ARG A 338 -5.65 15.16 12.07
C ARG A 338 -5.96 13.68 12.12
N ALA A 339 -7.18 13.36 12.53
CA ALA A 339 -7.66 12.00 12.59
C ALA A 339 -9.13 11.91 12.19
N TRP A 340 -9.45 10.86 11.45
CA TRP A 340 -10.80 10.48 11.06
C TRP A 340 -11.14 9.15 11.72
N PHE A 341 -12.30 9.13 12.34
CA PHE A 341 -12.90 7.96 12.97
C PHE A 341 -14.30 7.77 12.44
N TYR A 342 -14.86 6.57 12.63
CA TYR A 342 -16.27 6.31 12.34
C TYR A 342 -17.21 7.36 12.92
N SER A 343 -16.93 7.85 14.13
CA SER A 343 -17.78 8.79 14.88
C SER A 343 -17.48 10.28 14.62
N GLY A 344 -16.46 10.64 13.84
CA GLY A 344 -16.10 12.05 13.64
C GLY A 344 -14.62 12.28 13.39
N THR A 345 -14.23 13.55 13.32
CA THR A 345 -12.84 13.97 13.19
C THR A 345 -12.29 14.57 14.47
N ILE A 346 -10.98 14.44 14.66
CA ILE A 346 -10.22 15.17 15.67
C ILE A 346 -9.07 15.86 14.98
N GLU A 347 -8.96 17.18 15.12
CA GLU A 347 -7.87 17.97 14.52
C GLU A 347 -7.24 18.91 15.54
N ARG A 348 -5.95 19.18 15.39
CA ARG A 348 -5.26 20.18 16.20
C ARG A 348 -5.51 21.57 15.63
N VAL A 349 -5.91 22.50 16.49
CA VAL A 349 -6.22 23.88 16.11
C VAL A 349 -5.55 24.87 17.05
N THR A 350 -5.14 26.03 16.54
CA THR A 350 -4.52 27.10 17.34
C THR A 350 -5.52 28.14 17.80
N THR A 351 -6.80 28.00 17.43
CA THR A 351 -7.90 28.84 17.90
C THR A 351 -9.20 28.02 17.89
N PRO A 352 -10.00 28.09 18.97
CA PRO A 352 -9.75 28.80 20.24
C PRO A 352 -8.70 28.09 21.12
N VAL A 353 -8.02 28.84 21.98
CA VAL A 353 -7.14 28.33 23.05
C VAL A 353 -7.49 29.01 24.36
N ARG A 354 -7.33 28.31 25.49
CA ARG A 354 -7.62 28.86 26.81
C ARG A 354 -6.44 29.68 27.31
N ALA A 355 -6.71 30.86 27.88
CA ALA A 355 -5.67 31.63 28.55
C ALA A 355 -5.06 30.80 29.71
N GLY A 356 -3.73 30.65 29.72
CA GLY A 356 -3.02 29.80 30.68
C GLY A 356 -3.21 28.29 30.47
N GLY A 357 -3.79 27.86 29.34
CA GLY A 357 -3.88 26.47 28.91
C GLY A 357 -2.80 26.09 27.89
N ALA A 358 -3.04 25.01 27.14
CA ALA A 358 -2.20 24.61 26.01
C ALA A 358 -2.15 25.67 24.91
N SER A 359 -1.08 25.64 24.10
CA SER A 359 -0.92 26.49 22.91
C SER A 359 -1.78 26.07 21.71
N SER A 360 -2.53 24.97 21.84
CA SER A 360 -3.47 24.47 20.85
C SER A 360 -4.57 23.67 21.53
N SER A 361 -5.68 23.48 20.83
CA SER A 361 -6.79 22.63 21.24
C SER A 361 -6.92 21.42 20.32
N ALA A 362 -7.51 20.35 20.84
CA ALA A 362 -8.04 19.27 20.00
C ALA A 362 -9.51 19.58 19.69
N ARG A 363 -9.82 19.90 18.43
CA ARG A 363 -11.19 20.11 17.95
C ARG A 363 -11.79 18.77 17.57
N MET A 364 -12.88 18.41 18.22
CA MET A 364 -13.68 17.22 17.99
C MET A 364 -14.94 17.61 17.22
N SER A 365 -15.09 17.10 16.00
CA SER A 365 -16.23 17.35 15.11
C SER A 365 -16.97 16.03 14.86
N PRO A 366 -18.10 15.79 15.53
CA PRO A 366 -18.82 14.52 15.44
C PRO A 366 -19.53 14.36 14.10
N TYR A 367 -19.64 13.12 13.63
CA TYR A 367 -20.50 12.73 12.52
C TYR A 367 -21.87 12.27 13.01
N SER A 368 -22.82 12.04 12.08
CA SER A 368 -24.14 11.48 12.39
C SER A 368 -24.12 10.10 13.04
N THR A 369 -22.99 9.41 12.92
CA THR A 369 -22.66 8.12 13.54
C THR A 369 -22.16 8.24 14.98
N CYS A 370 -21.90 9.46 15.48
CA CYS A 370 -21.49 9.71 16.86
C CYS A 370 -22.67 9.51 17.81
N GLY A 371 -22.49 8.67 18.83
CA GLY A 371 -23.58 8.34 19.77
C GLY A 371 -23.09 7.61 21.01
N THR A 372 -24.04 7.18 21.86
CA THR A 372 -23.77 6.47 23.11
C THR A 372 -22.90 5.23 22.93
N GLU A 373 -23.16 4.45 21.87
CA GLU A 373 -22.43 3.22 21.56
C GLU A 373 -21.13 3.46 20.80
N ARG A 374 -21.04 4.61 20.10
CA ARG A 374 -19.95 4.97 19.18
C ARG A 374 -19.48 6.39 19.49
N PRO A 375 -18.90 6.63 20.68
CA PRO A 375 -18.38 7.95 21.03
C PRO A 375 -17.24 8.36 20.11
N LEU A 376 -17.19 9.65 19.75
CA LEU A 376 -15.94 10.27 19.38
C LEU A 376 -15.09 10.45 20.64
N LYS A 377 -13.91 9.84 20.66
CA LYS A 377 -13.07 9.77 21.86
C LYS A 377 -11.72 10.42 21.60
N LEU A 378 -11.40 11.48 22.35
CA LEU A 378 -10.04 11.95 22.50
C LEU A 378 -9.38 11.08 23.59
N CYS A 379 -8.47 10.21 23.17
CA CYS A 379 -7.90 9.18 24.03
C CYS A 379 -6.43 9.43 24.39
N SER A 380 -6.04 8.87 25.53
CA SER A 380 -4.75 9.03 26.21
C SER A 380 -3.54 8.33 25.58
N HIS A 381 -3.55 8.08 24.26
CA HIS A 381 -2.32 7.69 23.56
C HIS A 381 -1.43 8.92 23.25
N LEU A 382 -1.93 10.12 23.54
CA LEU A 382 -1.16 11.34 23.66
C LEU A 382 -0.46 11.35 25.03
N GLU A 383 0.86 11.51 25.04
CA GLU A 383 1.65 11.55 26.28
C GLU A 383 1.12 12.61 27.25
N GLU A 384 0.63 13.73 26.71
CA GLU A 384 0.09 14.88 27.44
C GLU A 384 -1.17 14.56 28.25
N LEU A 385 -1.93 13.52 27.85
CA LEU A 385 -3.16 13.09 28.53
C LEU A 385 -2.92 11.94 29.51
N SER A 386 -1.66 11.56 29.73
CA SER A 386 -1.27 10.50 30.65
C SER A 386 -0.25 11.00 31.67
N ARG A 387 -0.31 10.48 32.90
CA ARG A 387 0.66 10.84 33.94
C ARG A 387 0.84 9.72 34.94
N TRP A 388 2.08 9.44 35.33
CA TRP A 388 2.34 8.62 36.51
C TRP A 388 2.12 9.45 37.79
N LEU A 389 1.29 8.96 38.70
CA LEU A 389 1.00 9.60 39.98
C LEU A 389 1.29 8.63 41.13
N PRO A 390 1.89 9.08 42.26
CA PRO A 390 2.05 8.26 43.45
C PRO A 390 0.70 8.01 44.15
N ALA A 391 0.66 7.11 45.15
CA ALA A 391 -0.52 6.91 45.97
C ALA A 391 -0.99 8.23 46.61
N GLY A 392 -2.29 8.47 46.66
CA GLY A 392 -2.85 9.73 47.15
C GLY A 392 -4.21 10.06 46.53
N SER A 393 -4.82 11.14 47.00
CA SER A 393 -6.03 11.72 46.40
C SER A 393 -5.64 12.80 45.41
N TYR A 394 -6.32 12.82 44.27
CA TYR A 394 -6.05 13.74 43.19
C TYR A 394 -7.34 14.24 42.56
N THR A 395 -7.24 15.41 41.94
CA THR A 395 -8.21 15.94 41.01
C THR A 395 -7.57 16.11 39.64
N CYS A 396 -8.22 15.56 38.61
CA CYS A 396 -7.90 15.84 37.22
C CYS A 396 -8.91 16.83 36.66
N LYS A 397 -8.43 17.93 36.08
CA LYS A 397 -9.25 18.93 35.40
C LYS A 397 -8.89 19.02 33.93
N MET A 398 -9.89 19.14 33.08
CA MET A 398 -9.76 19.49 31.67
C MET A 398 -10.77 20.58 31.32
N TYR A 399 -10.45 21.41 30.33
CA TYR A 399 -11.33 22.47 29.89
C TYR A 399 -11.83 22.18 28.48
N ILE A 400 -13.12 22.41 28.26
CA ILE A 400 -13.78 22.23 26.96
C ILE A 400 -14.42 23.54 26.51
N TYR A 401 -14.53 23.74 25.20
CA TYR A 401 -15.13 24.92 24.59
C TYR A 401 -16.07 24.47 23.48
N GLY A 402 -17.37 24.66 23.66
CA GLY A 402 -18.38 24.31 22.66
C GLY A 402 -18.60 25.42 21.64
N GLU A 403 -18.87 25.04 20.40
CA GLU A 403 -19.25 25.96 19.34
C GLU A 403 -20.52 25.46 18.66
N ASN A 404 -21.46 26.38 18.40
CA ASN A 404 -22.68 26.16 17.63
C ASN A 404 -23.60 25.01 18.10
N TRP A 405 -23.55 24.62 19.37
CA TRP A 405 -24.54 23.70 19.93
C TRP A 405 -25.89 24.39 20.10
N VAL A 406 -26.94 23.83 19.52
CA VAL A 406 -28.33 24.26 19.77
C VAL A 406 -28.83 23.64 21.06
N THR A 407 -28.57 22.35 21.27
CA THR A 407 -28.87 21.61 22.49
C THR A 407 -27.58 21.08 23.09
N PHE A 408 -27.16 21.64 24.23
CA PHE A 408 -25.91 21.22 24.86
C PHE A 408 -25.90 19.72 25.23
N PRO A 409 -24.74 19.05 25.14
CA PRO A 409 -24.58 17.67 25.62
C PRO A 409 -24.82 17.55 27.13
N THR A 410 -25.47 16.47 27.55
CA THR A 410 -25.60 16.08 28.96
C THR A 410 -24.29 15.51 29.52
N ALA A 411 -24.22 15.30 30.84
CA ALA A 411 -23.05 14.70 31.49
C ALA A 411 -22.78 13.24 31.06
N ASN A 412 -23.78 12.55 30.51
CA ASN A 412 -23.59 11.21 29.94
C ASN A 412 -23.11 11.25 28.48
N GLU A 413 -23.22 12.42 27.83
CA GLU A 413 -22.90 12.60 26.42
C GLU A 413 -21.55 13.30 26.20
N LEU A 414 -21.15 14.19 27.11
CA LEU A 414 -19.84 14.84 27.10
C LEU A 414 -19.24 14.81 28.50
N TYR A 415 -18.12 14.11 28.67
CA TYR A 415 -17.46 13.97 29.97
C TYR A 415 -15.96 13.70 29.87
N LEU A 416 -15.25 14.08 30.93
CA LEU A 416 -13.92 13.63 31.27
C LEU A 416 -14.02 12.31 32.03
N GLU A 417 -13.24 11.33 31.62
CA GLU A 417 -13.04 10.06 32.35
C GLU A 417 -11.56 9.88 32.67
N VAL A 418 -11.25 9.58 33.93
CA VAL A 418 -9.91 9.19 34.36
C VAL A 418 -9.88 7.67 34.54
N LEU A 419 -8.98 7.00 33.81
CA LEU A 419 -8.66 5.58 34.01
C LEU A 419 -7.38 5.45 34.83
N TYR A 420 -7.37 4.56 35.81
CA TYR A 420 -6.23 4.28 36.69
C TYR A 420 -6.27 2.85 37.22
N TYR A 421 -5.17 2.31 37.73
CA TYR A 421 -5.21 1.01 38.42
C TYR A 421 -5.77 1.14 39.83
N ASP A 422 -6.64 0.20 40.22
CA ASP A 422 -7.31 0.22 41.54
C ASP A 422 -6.35 -0.05 42.73
N GLY A 423 -5.14 -0.53 42.43
CA GLY A 423 -4.07 -0.83 43.39
C GLY A 423 -4.29 -2.08 44.25
N ALA A 424 -5.50 -2.65 44.24
CA ALA A 424 -5.84 -3.91 44.93
C ALA A 424 -5.71 -5.12 43.99
N THR A 425 -5.90 -4.90 42.70
CA THR A 425 -5.81 -5.90 41.64
C THR A 425 -5.12 -5.31 40.40
N ALA A 426 -4.87 -6.12 39.38
CA ALA A 426 -4.40 -5.63 38.08
C ALA A 426 -5.53 -5.00 37.23
N LYS A 427 -6.69 -4.68 37.82
CA LYS A 427 -7.84 -4.09 37.12
C LYS A 427 -7.72 -2.57 37.05
N ARG A 428 -8.32 -2.01 36.00
CA ARG A 428 -8.50 -0.56 35.85
C ARG A 428 -9.82 -0.14 36.48
N ALA A 429 -9.78 0.89 37.31
CA ALA A 429 -10.94 1.66 37.75
C ALA A 429 -11.15 2.86 36.82
N SER A 430 -12.38 3.39 36.81
CA SER A 430 -12.70 4.64 36.11
C SER A 430 -13.62 5.53 36.94
N VAL A 431 -13.48 6.84 36.78
CA VAL A 431 -14.39 7.85 37.33
C VAL A 431 -14.64 8.95 36.31
N LYS A 432 -15.87 9.48 36.29
CA LYS A 432 -16.36 10.43 35.28
C LYS A 432 -16.74 11.77 35.89
N SER A 433 -16.57 12.82 35.12
CA SER A 433 -17.05 14.16 35.45
C SER A 433 -18.57 14.24 35.38
N THR A 434 -19.18 15.13 36.17
CA THR A 434 -20.63 15.38 36.15
C THR A 434 -20.99 16.78 35.63
N GLN A 435 -19.99 17.63 35.40
CA GLN A 435 -20.17 18.96 34.82
C GLN A 435 -20.67 18.86 33.37
N VAL A 436 -21.40 19.87 32.93
CA VAL A 436 -21.99 19.96 31.58
C VAL A 436 -21.64 21.28 30.92
N LEU A 437 -21.59 21.26 29.59
CA LEU A 437 -21.50 22.48 28.78
C LEU A 437 -22.81 23.28 28.93
N THR A 438 -22.73 24.57 29.25
CA THR A 438 -23.91 25.43 29.47
C THR A 438 -24.00 26.64 28.53
N ALA A 439 -22.92 26.92 27.80
CA ALA A 439 -22.87 28.00 26.82
C ALA A 439 -21.91 27.66 25.68
N ASN A 440 -22.20 28.13 24.48
CA ASN A 440 -21.22 28.17 23.41
C ASN A 440 -20.18 29.26 23.70
N TYR A 441 -19.01 29.12 23.10
CA TYR A 441 -17.95 30.11 23.08
C TYR A 441 -17.37 30.48 24.46
N THR A 442 -17.51 29.57 25.43
CA THR A 442 -16.99 29.72 26.80
C THR A 442 -16.28 28.45 27.24
N TRP A 443 -15.11 28.60 27.85
CA TRP A 443 -14.38 27.47 28.43
C TRP A 443 -15.10 26.96 29.69
N THR A 444 -15.45 25.67 29.68
CA THR A 444 -16.11 24.97 30.80
C THR A 444 -15.13 23.96 31.40
N GLU A 445 -14.98 23.97 32.72
CA GLU A 445 -14.16 23.00 33.46
C GLU A 445 -14.92 21.68 33.62
N LEU A 446 -14.28 20.57 33.24
CA LEU A 446 -14.65 19.21 33.63
C LEU A 446 -13.64 18.75 34.68
N SER A 447 -14.12 18.24 35.80
CA SER A 447 -13.27 17.88 36.94
C SER A 447 -13.66 16.54 37.54
N VAL A 448 -12.65 15.74 37.87
CA VAL A 448 -12.80 14.38 38.40
C VAL A 448 -11.87 14.19 39.59
N ALA A 449 -12.44 13.88 40.75
CA ALA A 449 -11.69 13.48 41.94
C ALA A 449 -11.54 11.95 42.00
N PHE A 450 -10.36 11.46 42.36
CA PHE A 450 -10.06 10.03 42.50
C PHE A 450 -8.94 9.79 43.52
N THR A 451 -8.83 8.55 44.00
CA THR A 451 -7.80 8.14 44.96
C THR A 451 -7.04 6.94 44.43
N LEU A 452 -5.71 7.03 44.48
CA LEU A 452 -4.79 5.97 44.12
C LEU A 452 -4.29 5.27 45.39
N ASN A 453 -4.49 3.96 45.46
CA ASN A 453 -3.97 3.14 46.57
C ASN A 453 -2.48 2.79 46.40
N SER A 454 -1.95 2.93 45.19
CA SER A 454 -0.55 2.70 44.83
C SER A 454 -0.13 3.63 43.69
N GLY A 455 1.18 3.80 43.50
CA GLY A 455 1.69 4.55 42.35
C GLY A 455 1.30 3.89 41.02
N SER A 456 0.77 4.67 40.08
CA SER A 456 0.07 4.12 38.91
C SER A 456 0.02 5.12 37.75
N PRO A 457 0.00 4.65 36.48
CA PRO A 457 -0.32 5.51 35.36
C PRO A 457 -1.82 5.85 35.34
N CYS A 458 -2.11 7.13 35.21
CA CYS A 458 -3.45 7.69 35.04
C CYS A 458 -3.63 8.22 33.62
N TYR A 459 -4.84 8.07 33.09
CA TYR A 459 -5.17 8.42 31.72
C TYR A 459 -6.45 9.25 31.68
N ALA A 460 -6.36 10.49 31.20
CA ALA A 460 -7.52 11.35 30.95
C ALA A 460 -8.08 11.09 29.54
N ASN A 461 -9.38 10.86 29.46
CA ASN A 461 -10.10 10.71 28.18
C ASN A 461 -11.28 11.68 28.14
N ILE A 462 -11.48 12.33 26.99
CA ILE A 462 -12.71 13.09 26.71
C ILE A 462 -13.57 12.27 25.76
N PHE A 463 -14.84 12.10 26.13
CA PHE A 463 -15.84 11.44 25.30
C PHE A 463 -16.86 12.45 24.81
N LEU A 464 -17.19 12.40 23.53
CA LEU A 464 -18.35 13.06 22.93
C LEU A 464 -19.25 12.00 22.30
N LYS A 465 -20.52 11.97 22.69
CA LYS A 465 -21.53 10.97 22.30
C LYS A 465 -22.79 11.61 21.70
N LYS A 466 -22.68 12.86 21.24
CA LYS A 466 -23.80 13.62 20.69
C LYS A 466 -23.44 14.17 19.32
N TYR A 467 -24.46 14.26 18.47
CA TYR A 467 -24.43 14.88 17.16
C TYR A 467 -25.70 15.69 16.94
N GLU A 468 -25.59 16.83 16.26
CA GLU A 468 -26.70 17.64 15.74
C GLU A 468 -26.62 17.73 14.20
N THR A 469 -27.77 17.80 13.51
CA THR A 469 -27.78 17.72 12.04
C THR A 469 -27.08 18.88 11.33
N ASP A 470 -26.81 20.00 12.01
CA ASP A 470 -26.29 21.23 11.40
C ASP A 470 -24.84 21.14 10.90
N SER A 471 -24.14 20.02 11.11
CA SER A 471 -22.74 19.73 10.72
C SER A 471 -21.69 20.71 11.25
N THR A 472 -22.09 21.76 11.97
CA THR A 472 -21.16 22.77 12.44
C THR A 472 -20.84 22.59 13.92
N HIS A 473 -21.73 22.11 14.77
CA HIS A 473 -21.41 21.94 16.19
C HIS A 473 -20.11 21.12 16.47
N ARG A 474 -19.32 21.56 17.45
CA ARG A 474 -17.97 21.04 17.72
C ARG A 474 -17.53 21.33 19.15
N ILE A 475 -16.57 20.55 19.65
CA ILE A 475 -15.95 20.73 20.97
C ILE A 475 -14.45 20.92 20.79
N ASN A 476 -13.89 22.00 21.32
CA ASN A 476 -12.44 22.15 21.45
C ASN A 476 -12.02 21.76 22.87
N VAL A 477 -10.98 20.95 23.00
CA VAL A 477 -10.44 20.50 24.28
C VAL A 477 -9.07 21.13 24.50
N ASP A 478 -8.87 21.75 25.66
CA ASP A 478 -7.55 22.15 26.14
C ASP A 478 -6.75 20.89 26.47
N ILE A 479 -5.73 20.60 25.67
CA ILE A 479 -4.95 19.35 25.74
C ILE A 479 -3.90 19.34 26.87
N LEU A 480 -3.96 20.31 27.80
CA LEU A 480 -3.12 20.35 29.00
C LEU A 480 -3.95 20.02 30.25
N PRO A 481 -4.06 18.73 30.65
CA PRO A 481 -4.78 18.36 31.86
C PRO A 481 -4.06 18.90 33.11
N VAL A 482 -4.84 19.42 34.05
CA VAL A 482 -4.33 19.88 35.34
C VAL A 482 -4.53 18.79 36.37
N TRP A 483 -3.44 18.29 36.92
CA TRP A 483 -3.42 17.28 37.98
C TRP A 483 -3.02 17.96 39.29
N SER A 484 -3.92 17.99 40.28
CA SER A 484 -3.67 18.57 41.60
C SER A 484 -3.98 17.58 42.72
N ILE A 485 -3.33 17.75 43.87
CA ILE A 485 -3.59 17.01 45.11
C ILE A 485 -4.83 17.61 45.78
#